data_AF-A0A0M9UBW5-F1
#
_entry.id   AF-A0A0M9UBW5-F1
#
_cell.length_a   1.000
_cell.length_b   1.000
_cell.length_c   1.000
_cell.angle_alpha   90.00
_cell.angle_beta   90.00
_cell.angle_gamma   90.00
#
_symmetry.space_group_name_H-M   'P 1'
#
loop_
_entity.id
_entity.type
_entity.pdbx_description
1 polymer ?
#
loop_
_entity_poly.entity_id
_entity_poly.type
_entity_poly.pdbx_seq_one_letter_code
_entity_poly.pdbx_strand_id
1 'polypeptide(L)'
;MRLSRQQFIPFVPLLLASTALTAIIWLTAGALHTRFDIVGVKYSSFFYPWQTRNPTTAAYITSWVGYALHNIAVWGLIFIAQRQRPTYSKRFRWFNWAMVIVNLAGFALHWVQTQLWYDGLAISVHEATSQGSVILMLVFILILETPRRGLVWGKKVRFHKAFLDVIRRYHGYLFSWALIYTFWYHPMENTFGHLIGFFYMFVLLSQSVLIFHRAHLNRYWTFLLEVLVLFHGTLVAIEQGKGLWPMFLFGFTALIILTQMHGLGLSTRLRRLFALAFVLITVGFYLAIGDLARMNEVLRIPVVEYGLVFLFYVLFLGLYGGWKSLQRLASSITPSTNRA
;
A
#
# COMPACT_ATOMS: atom_id res chain seq x y z
N MET A 1 -10.35 -36.56 24.16
CA MET A 1 -9.49 -35.35 24.07
C MET A 1 -8.97 -35.26 22.64
N ARG A 2 -9.66 -34.54 21.75
CA ARG A 2 -9.32 -34.46 20.31
C ARG A 2 -8.11 -33.55 20.12
N LEU A 3 -7.03 -34.12 19.58
CA LEU A 3 -5.83 -33.42 19.10
C LEU A 3 -6.21 -32.10 18.44
N SER A 4 -5.74 -31.00 19.02
CA SER A 4 -5.89 -29.66 18.45
C SER A 4 -5.23 -29.65 17.09
N ARG A 5 -6.01 -29.62 16.01
CA ARG A 5 -5.50 -29.32 14.67
C ARG A 5 -4.71 -28.02 14.77
N GLN A 6 -3.39 -28.12 14.59
CA GLN A 6 -2.47 -26.99 14.58
C GLN A 6 -3.07 -25.88 13.72
N GLN A 7 -3.19 -24.69 14.31
CA GLN A 7 -3.68 -23.52 13.62
C GLN A 7 -2.61 -23.14 12.60
N PHE A 8 -2.90 -23.33 11.31
CA PHE A 8 -2.00 -22.86 10.26
C PHE A 8 -1.89 -21.34 10.34
N ILE A 9 -0.71 -20.85 10.72
CA ILE A 9 -0.36 -19.44 10.72
C ILE A 9 0.25 -19.15 9.34
N PRO A 10 -0.48 -18.50 8.42
CA PRO A 10 -0.01 -18.36 7.05
C PRO A 10 1.18 -17.39 6.91
N PHE A 11 1.52 -16.62 7.96
CA PHE A 11 2.54 -15.57 7.87
C PHE A 11 3.92 -16.08 7.48
N VAL A 12 4.38 -17.20 8.04
CA VAL A 12 5.71 -17.75 7.73
C VAL A 12 5.80 -18.17 6.26
N PRO A 13 4.88 -18.99 5.71
CA PRO A 13 4.85 -19.27 4.28
C PRO A 13 4.79 -18.03 3.38
N LEU A 14 4.00 -17.01 3.77
CA LEU A 14 3.88 -15.78 2.99
C LEU A 14 5.19 -14.97 2.96
N LEU A 15 5.89 -14.88 4.10
CA LEU A 15 7.20 -14.25 4.20
C LEU A 15 8.25 -15.02 3.41
N LEU A 16 8.29 -16.36 3.54
CA LEU A 16 9.21 -17.21 2.79
C LEU A 16 8.99 -17.09 1.28
N ALA A 17 7.74 -17.09 0.82
CA ALA A 17 7.42 -16.88 -0.58
C ALA A 17 7.86 -15.48 -1.05
N SER A 18 7.61 -14.43 -0.28
CA SER A 18 8.03 -13.06 -0.60
C SER A 18 9.56 -12.96 -0.72
N THR A 19 10.30 -13.59 0.19
CA THR A 19 11.77 -13.68 0.13
C THR A 19 12.23 -14.47 -1.10
N ALA A 20 11.61 -15.61 -1.40
CA ALA A 20 11.98 -16.44 -2.55
C ALA A 20 11.77 -15.70 -3.88
N LEU A 21 10.64 -15.02 -4.05
CA LEU A 21 10.35 -14.21 -5.24
C LEU A 21 11.36 -13.05 -5.38
N THR A 22 11.72 -12.40 -4.27
CA THR A 22 12.74 -11.35 -4.26
C THR A 22 14.13 -11.90 -4.60
N ALA A 23 14.46 -13.10 -4.12
CA ALA A 23 15.73 -13.76 -4.43
C ALA A 23 15.84 -14.11 -5.92
N ILE A 24 14.74 -14.52 -6.57
CA ILE A 24 14.70 -14.72 -8.03
C ILE A 24 15.07 -13.41 -8.75
N ILE A 25 14.50 -12.27 -8.34
CA ILE A 25 14.85 -10.96 -8.89
C ILE A 25 16.33 -10.68 -8.70
N TRP A 26 16.83 -10.79 -7.47
CA TRP A 26 18.24 -10.55 -7.15
C TRP A 26 19.21 -11.36 -8.02
N LEU A 27 18.93 -12.66 -8.20
CA LEU A 27 19.77 -13.58 -8.98
C LEU A 27 19.74 -13.32 -10.49
N THR A 28 18.63 -12.78 -11.02
CA THR A 28 18.41 -12.68 -12.47
C THR A 28 18.65 -11.27 -13.01
N ALA A 29 18.45 -10.24 -12.19
CA ALA A 29 18.53 -8.85 -12.62
C ALA A 29 19.96 -8.37 -12.91
N GLY A 30 21.00 -9.08 -12.44
CA GLY A 30 22.39 -8.75 -12.75
C GLY A 30 22.71 -8.73 -14.25
N ALA A 31 21.94 -9.48 -15.05
CA ALA A 31 22.06 -9.50 -16.51
C ALA A 31 21.26 -8.40 -17.23
N LEU A 32 20.52 -7.53 -16.52
CA LEU A 32 19.73 -6.46 -17.16
C LEU A 32 20.63 -5.35 -17.69
N HIS A 33 21.57 -4.86 -16.88
CA HIS A 33 22.50 -3.80 -17.26
C HIS A 33 23.45 -4.16 -18.41
N THR A 34 23.64 -5.45 -18.72
CA THR A 34 24.42 -5.89 -19.88
C THR A 34 23.58 -6.00 -21.16
N ARG A 35 22.25 -6.07 -21.04
CA ARG A 35 21.31 -6.24 -22.16
C ARG A 35 20.56 -4.97 -22.54
N PHE A 36 20.42 -4.03 -21.60
CA PHE A 36 19.65 -2.81 -21.79
C PHE A 36 20.47 -1.57 -21.41
N ASP A 37 20.32 -0.52 -22.22
CA ASP A 37 20.90 0.80 -21.94
C ASP A 37 19.97 1.57 -21.00
N ILE A 38 20.32 1.58 -19.72
CA ILE A 38 19.49 2.15 -18.64
C ILE A 38 19.87 3.61 -18.41
N VAL A 39 18.87 4.47 -18.27
CA VAL A 39 19.06 5.92 -18.11
C VAL A 39 20.03 6.24 -16.97
N GLY A 40 19.79 5.68 -15.77
CA GLY A 40 20.71 5.72 -14.62
C GLY A 40 20.90 7.08 -13.97
N VAL A 41 20.28 8.14 -14.51
CA VAL A 41 20.43 9.53 -14.03
C VAL A 41 19.06 10.17 -13.87
N LYS A 42 18.88 10.94 -12.79
CA LYS A 42 17.64 11.68 -12.52
C LYS A 42 17.72 13.09 -13.09
N TYR A 43 16.98 13.38 -14.17
CA TYR A 43 17.00 14.69 -14.83
C TYR A 43 16.16 15.77 -14.14
N SER A 44 15.09 15.38 -13.45
CA SER A 44 14.18 16.32 -12.79
C SER A 44 13.50 15.69 -11.56
N SER A 45 12.75 16.51 -10.82
CA SER A 45 11.87 16.00 -9.75
C SER A 45 10.84 15.04 -10.35
N PHE A 46 10.64 13.89 -9.71
CA PHE A 46 9.77 12.80 -10.18
C PHE A 46 10.14 12.17 -11.54
N PHE A 47 11.35 12.39 -12.04
CA PHE A 47 11.91 11.54 -13.08
C PHE A 47 12.43 10.23 -12.48
N TYR A 48 12.02 9.10 -13.05
CA TYR A 48 12.41 7.77 -12.60
C TYR A 48 13.61 7.25 -13.40
N PRO A 49 14.80 7.04 -12.79
CA PRO A 49 16.03 6.81 -13.55
C PRO A 49 16.24 5.38 -14.03
N TRP A 50 15.46 4.40 -13.55
CA TRP A 50 15.52 3.01 -14.01
C TRP A 50 14.56 2.79 -15.18
N GLN A 51 14.82 3.53 -16.26
CA GLN A 51 14.12 3.42 -17.54
C GLN A 51 15.11 2.99 -18.61
N THR A 52 14.68 2.18 -19.60
CA THR A 52 15.51 1.95 -20.78
C THR A 52 15.52 3.18 -21.68
N ARG A 53 16.66 3.50 -22.29
CA ARG A 53 16.77 4.59 -23.29
C ARG A 53 16.16 4.21 -24.64
N ASN A 54 16.06 2.91 -24.92
CA ASN A 54 15.65 2.38 -26.22
C ASN A 54 14.42 1.45 -26.07
N PRO A 55 13.26 1.96 -25.65
CA PRO A 55 12.08 1.13 -25.45
C PRO A 55 11.50 0.65 -26.77
N THR A 56 11.11 -0.63 -26.81
CA THR A 56 10.45 -1.22 -27.98
C THR A 56 8.93 -1.11 -27.86
N THR A 57 8.21 -1.19 -28.97
CA THR A 57 6.73 -1.29 -28.97
C THR A 57 6.24 -2.47 -28.12
N ALA A 58 6.97 -3.59 -28.15
CA ALA A 58 6.67 -4.77 -27.34
C ALA A 58 6.79 -4.48 -25.84
N ALA A 59 7.75 -3.66 -25.42
CA ALA A 59 7.92 -3.23 -24.03
C ALA A 59 6.63 -2.56 -23.51
N TYR A 60 6.14 -1.55 -24.24
CA TYR A 60 4.90 -0.85 -23.88
C TYR A 60 3.69 -1.78 -23.84
N ILE A 61 3.48 -2.57 -24.89
CA ILE A 61 2.31 -3.45 -24.99
C ILE A 61 2.34 -4.48 -23.86
N THR A 62 3.46 -5.16 -23.64
CA THR A 62 3.56 -6.24 -22.66
C THR A 62 3.43 -5.74 -21.22
N SER A 63 4.00 -4.57 -20.88
CA SER A 63 3.81 -3.98 -19.56
C SER A 63 2.36 -3.56 -19.31
N TRP A 64 1.72 -2.86 -20.25
CA TRP A 64 0.32 -2.40 -20.07
C TRP A 64 -0.68 -3.56 -20.06
N VAL A 65 -0.53 -4.51 -20.98
CA VAL A 65 -1.39 -5.70 -21.05
C VAL A 65 -1.18 -6.58 -19.81
N GLY A 66 0.07 -6.80 -19.41
CA GLY A 66 0.39 -7.57 -18.21
C GLY A 66 -0.18 -6.95 -16.94
N TYR A 67 -0.02 -5.63 -16.78
CA TYR A 67 -0.65 -4.86 -15.71
C TYR A 67 -2.17 -5.00 -15.72
N ALA A 68 -2.81 -4.78 -16.87
CA ALA A 68 -4.26 -4.84 -17.00
C ALA A 68 -4.81 -6.24 -16.70
N LEU A 69 -4.19 -7.29 -17.24
CA LEU A 69 -4.57 -8.68 -16.99
C LEU A 69 -4.43 -9.04 -15.50
N HIS A 70 -3.30 -8.69 -14.88
CA HIS A 70 -3.09 -8.95 -13.46
C HIS A 70 -4.13 -8.23 -12.60
N ASN A 71 -4.37 -6.93 -12.86
CA ASN A 71 -5.32 -6.14 -12.09
C ASN A 71 -6.77 -6.61 -12.28
N ILE A 72 -7.21 -6.85 -13.52
CA ILE A 72 -8.57 -7.33 -13.82
C ILE A 72 -8.80 -8.72 -13.22
N ALA A 73 -7.81 -9.62 -13.28
CA ALA A 73 -7.93 -10.94 -12.67
C ALA A 73 -8.12 -10.85 -11.15
N VAL A 74 -7.33 -10.02 -10.46
CA VAL A 74 -7.47 -9.80 -9.01
C VAL A 74 -8.81 -9.15 -8.68
N TRP A 75 -9.24 -8.12 -9.42
CA TRP A 75 -10.56 -7.49 -9.26
C TRP A 75 -11.70 -8.48 -9.48
N GLY A 76 -11.61 -9.33 -10.51
CA GLY A 76 -12.57 -10.39 -10.79
C GLY A 76 -12.67 -11.37 -9.63
N LEU A 77 -11.54 -11.81 -9.06
CA LEU A 77 -11.54 -12.68 -7.87
C LEU A 77 -12.15 -12.01 -6.64
N ILE A 78 -11.84 -10.72 -6.40
CA ILE A 78 -12.46 -9.95 -5.30
C ILE A 78 -13.98 -9.89 -5.50
N PHE A 79 -14.44 -9.58 -6.71
CA PHE A 79 -15.84 -9.49 -7.06
C PHE A 79 -16.60 -10.80 -6.83
N ILE A 80 -16.06 -11.92 -7.35
CA ILE A 80 -16.67 -13.23 -7.19
C ILE A 80 -16.67 -13.64 -5.71
N ALA A 81 -15.57 -13.42 -4.99
CA ALA A 81 -15.47 -13.75 -3.57
C ALA A 81 -16.45 -12.92 -2.72
N GLN A 82 -16.61 -11.62 -3.00
CA GLN A 82 -17.57 -10.76 -2.30
C GLN A 82 -19.02 -11.20 -2.54
N ARG A 83 -19.37 -11.64 -3.75
CA ARG A 83 -20.72 -12.14 -4.08
C ARG A 83 -21.11 -13.40 -3.29
N GLN A 84 -20.13 -14.23 -2.92
CA GLN A 84 -20.38 -15.40 -2.07
C GLN A 84 -20.72 -15.03 -0.61
N ARG A 85 -20.62 -13.74 -0.24
CA ARG A 85 -20.84 -13.21 1.12
C ARG A 85 -20.19 -14.07 2.22
N PRO A 86 -18.91 -14.45 2.08
CA PRO A 86 -18.27 -15.34 3.02
C PRO A 86 -18.07 -14.67 4.38
N THR A 87 -18.15 -15.46 5.45
CA THR A 87 -17.63 -15.07 6.76
C THR A 87 -16.11 -15.30 6.85
N TYR A 88 -15.47 -14.63 7.81
CA TYR A 88 -14.04 -14.79 8.08
C TYR A 88 -13.73 -16.16 8.69
N SER A 89 -12.89 -16.94 8.02
CA SER A 89 -12.53 -18.31 8.40
C SER A 89 -11.04 -18.48 8.71
N LYS A 90 -10.67 -19.56 9.41
CA LYS A 90 -9.28 -19.99 9.61
C LYS A 90 -8.78 -20.97 8.53
N ARG A 91 -9.61 -21.26 7.52
CA ARG A 91 -9.27 -22.16 6.41
C ARG A 91 -9.22 -21.37 5.12
N PHE A 92 -8.25 -21.70 4.29
CA PHE A 92 -8.21 -21.22 2.91
C PHE A 92 -9.36 -21.84 2.13
N ARG A 93 -9.94 -21.04 1.24
CA ARG A 93 -10.96 -21.44 0.27
C ARG A 93 -10.39 -21.33 -1.14
N TRP A 94 -11.20 -21.76 -2.12
CA TRP A 94 -10.82 -21.74 -3.53
C TRP A 94 -10.31 -20.35 -3.97
N PHE A 95 -10.95 -19.26 -3.56
CA PHE A 95 -10.53 -17.90 -3.95
C PHE A 95 -9.21 -17.46 -3.30
N ASN A 96 -8.82 -18.02 -2.14
CA ASN A 96 -7.53 -17.74 -1.53
C ASN A 96 -6.41 -18.37 -2.38
N TRP A 97 -6.60 -19.63 -2.79
CA TRP A 97 -5.67 -20.33 -3.67
C TRP A 97 -5.64 -19.74 -5.08
N ALA A 98 -6.80 -19.34 -5.63
CA ALA A 98 -6.87 -18.64 -6.90
C ALA A 98 -6.09 -17.31 -6.84
N MET A 99 -6.18 -16.58 -5.72
CA MET A 99 -5.41 -15.35 -5.51
C MET A 99 -3.90 -15.63 -5.44
N VAL A 100 -3.46 -16.74 -4.83
CA VAL A 100 -2.05 -17.16 -4.89
C VAL A 100 -1.61 -17.38 -6.34
N ILE A 101 -2.38 -18.18 -7.09
CA ILE A 101 -2.06 -18.53 -8.48
C ILE A 101 -1.99 -17.27 -9.35
N VAL A 102 -2.97 -16.36 -9.24
CA VAL A 102 -3.01 -15.12 -10.02
C VAL A 102 -1.82 -14.22 -9.71
N ASN A 103 -1.46 -14.02 -8.43
CA ASN A 103 -0.30 -13.20 -8.08
C ASN A 103 1.02 -13.86 -8.53
N LEU A 104 1.16 -15.19 -8.44
CA LEU A 104 2.35 -15.89 -8.93
C LEU A 104 2.47 -15.86 -10.45
N ALA A 105 1.35 -15.99 -11.17
CA ALA A 105 1.32 -15.83 -12.63
C ALA A 105 1.64 -14.38 -13.02
N GLY A 106 1.11 -13.39 -12.29
CA GLY A 106 1.45 -11.98 -12.47
C GLY A 106 2.92 -11.69 -12.22
N PHE A 107 3.52 -12.32 -11.20
CA PHE A 107 4.96 -12.29 -10.98
C PHE A 107 5.74 -12.88 -12.14
N ALA A 108 5.43 -14.11 -12.56
CA ALA A 108 6.15 -14.78 -13.65
C ALA A 108 6.05 -13.99 -14.96
N LEU A 109 4.87 -13.45 -15.27
CA LEU A 109 4.65 -12.64 -16.46
C LEU A 109 5.46 -11.34 -16.41
N HIS A 110 5.42 -10.62 -15.28
CA HIS A 110 6.19 -9.39 -15.12
C HIS A 110 7.70 -9.67 -15.13
N TRP A 111 8.14 -10.75 -14.48
CA TRP A 111 9.54 -11.17 -14.49
C TRP A 111 10.01 -11.46 -15.92
N VAL A 112 9.29 -12.28 -16.69
CA VAL A 112 9.61 -12.52 -18.11
C VAL A 112 9.60 -11.21 -18.90
N GLN A 113 8.62 -10.33 -18.65
CA GLN A 113 8.55 -9.03 -19.30
C GLN A 113 9.82 -8.19 -19.03
N THR A 114 10.25 -8.06 -17.78
CA THR A 114 11.49 -7.37 -17.44
C THR A 114 12.71 -8.04 -18.07
N GLN A 115 12.77 -9.37 -18.10
CA GLN A 115 13.90 -10.06 -18.70
C GLN A 115 14.00 -9.85 -20.22
N LEU A 116 12.89 -9.65 -20.92
CA LEU A 116 12.87 -9.52 -22.39
C LEU A 116 12.86 -8.07 -22.87
N TRP A 117 12.23 -7.16 -22.11
CA TRP A 117 12.00 -5.78 -22.53
C TRP A 117 12.32 -4.73 -21.46
N TYR A 118 12.79 -5.15 -20.29
CA TYR A 118 13.18 -4.32 -19.15
C TYR A 118 12.01 -3.60 -18.47
N ASP A 119 11.46 -2.56 -19.06
CA ASP A 119 10.39 -1.73 -18.49
C ASP A 119 9.34 -1.35 -19.54
N GLY A 120 8.43 -0.43 -19.20
CA GLY A 120 7.43 0.07 -20.15
C GLY A 120 6.44 1.03 -19.50
N LEU A 121 5.89 0.66 -18.34
CA LEU A 121 5.04 1.56 -17.55
C LEU A 121 5.82 2.77 -17.04
N ALA A 122 7.01 2.55 -16.47
CA ALA A 122 7.86 3.62 -15.95
C ALA A 122 8.10 4.78 -16.95
N ILE A 123 8.17 4.46 -18.25
CA ILE A 123 8.37 5.43 -19.34
C ILE A 123 7.06 6.12 -19.71
N SER A 124 5.95 5.37 -19.65
CA SER A 124 4.63 5.83 -20.10
C SER A 124 3.97 6.83 -19.14
N VAL A 125 4.36 6.81 -17.86
CA VAL A 125 3.68 7.55 -16.79
C VAL A 125 4.67 8.16 -15.80
N HIS A 126 4.27 9.29 -15.21
CA HIS A 126 5.09 10.05 -14.28
C HIS A 126 5.24 9.36 -12.90
N GLU A 127 6.42 9.38 -12.27
CA GLU A 127 6.73 8.70 -10.98
C GLU A 127 5.72 9.03 -9.87
N ALA A 128 5.23 10.28 -9.86
CA ALA A 128 4.23 10.74 -8.90
C ALA A 128 2.92 9.92 -8.91
N THR A 129 2.58 9.27 -10.01
CA THR A 129 1.37 8.44 -10.11
C THR A 129 1.50 7.15 -9.28
N SER A 130 2.64 6.46 -9.38
CA SER A 130 2.93 5.28 -8.56
C SER A 130 3.04 5.67 -7.09
N GLN A 131 3.81 6.71 -6.76
CA GLN A 131 3.91 7.21 -5.39
C GLN A 131 2.54 7.63 -4.82
N GLY A 132 1.73 8.35 -5.61
CA GLY A 132 0.39 8.77 -5.23
C GLY A 132 -0.56 7.60 -4.95
N SER A 133 -0.43 6.49 -5.69
CA SER A 133 -1.23 5.28 -5.47
C SER A 133 -0.95 4.64 -4.11
N VAL A 134 0.33 4.60 -3.69
CA VAL A 134 0.73 4.08 -2.38
C VAL A 134 0.28 5.01 -1.26
N ILE A 135 0.46 6.34 -1.42
CA ILE A 135 -0.04 7.33 -0.45
C ILE A 135 -1.55 7.17 -0.26
N LEU A 136 -2.30 7.01 -1.35
CA LEU A 136 -3.75 6.82 -1.32
C LEU A 136 -4.14 5.54 -0.54
N MET A 137 -3.41 4.45 -0.75
CA MET A 137 -3.58 3.21 0.01
C MET A 137 -3.35 3.43 1.52
N LEU A 138 -2.24 4.08 1.90
CA LEU A 138 -1.91 4.36 3.30
C LEU A 138 -2.98 5.21 4.00
N VAL A 139 -3.47 6.26 3.33
CA VAL A 139 -4.58 7.10 3.81
C VAL A 139 -5.84 6.28 4.08
N PHE A 140 -6.20 5.36 3.17
CA PHE A 140 -7.36 4.51 3.35
C PHE A 140 -7.16 3.46 4.46
N ILE A 141 -5.93 2.98 4.66
CA ILE A 141 -5.58 2.15 5.82
C ILE A 141 -5.81 2.93 7.12
N LEU A 142 -5.40 4.21 7.20
CA LEU A 142 -5.68 5.06 8.36
C LEU A 142 -7.20 5.17 8.64
N ILE A 143 -8.01 5.40 7.60
CA ILE A 143 -9.48 5.48 7.73
C ILE A 143 -10.05 4.15 8.25
N LEU A 144 -9.65 3.03 7.65
CA LEU A 144 -10.13 1.68 8.02
C LEU A 144 -9.78 1.29 9.45
N GLU A 145 -8.58 1.64 9.90
CA GLU A 145 -8.06 1.26 11.21
C GLU A 145 -8.48 2.24 12.32
N THR A 146 -8.91 3.46 11.99
CA THR A 146 -9.33 4.48 12.97
C THR A 146 -10.37 3.99 13.99
N PRO A 147 -11.45 3.26 13.61
CA PRO A 147 -12.41 2.74 14.59
C PRO A 147 -11.78 1.84 15.67
N ARG A 148 -10.70 1.13 15.31
CA ARG A 148 -9.99 0.20 16.19
C ARG A 148 -8.95 0.92 17.05
N ARG A 149 -8.09 1.74 16.43
CA ARG A 149 -6.89 2.31 17.08
C ARG A 149 -6.90 3.82 17.29
N GLY A 150 -7.92 4.53 16.81
CA GLY A 150 -7.92 6.00 16.74
C GLY A 150 -7.06 6.54 15.61
N LEU A 151 -7.12 7.85 15.38
CA LEU A 151 -6.34 8.54 14.35
C LEU A 151 -5.08 9.18 14.95
N VAL A 152 -5.20 9.88 16.08
CA VAL A 152 -4.06 10.51 16.78
C VAL A 152 -4.17 10.25 18.28
N TRP A 153 -3.09 9.75 18.89
CA TRP A 153 -2.99 9.36 20.30
C TRP A 153 -4.10 8.42 20.78
N GLY A 154 -4.61 7.56 19.91
CA GLY A 154 -5.73 6.68 20.23
C GLY A 154 -7.11 7.34 20.22
N LYS A 155 -7.21 8.64 19.95
CA LYS A 155 -8.48 9.35 19.85
C LYS A 155 -9.21 8.95 18.57
N LYS A 156 -10.46 8.50 18.72
CA LYS A 156 -11.29 8.02 17.61
C LYS A 156 -12.00 9.17 16.92
N VAL A 157 -11.91 9.21 15.59
CA VAL A 157 -12.75 10.07 14.75
C VAL A 157 -14.03 9.30 14.41
N ARG A 158 -15.19 9.91 14.64
CA ARG A 158 -16.50 9.33 14.33
C ARG A 158 -16.89 9.64 12.89
N PHE A 159 -16.36 8.88 11.96
CA PHE A 159 -16.78 8.99 10.55
C PHE A 159 -18.23 8.54 10.35
N HIS A 160 -18.89 9.15 9.37
CA HIS A 160 -20.22 8.72 8.92
C HIS A 160 -20.23 7.22 8.54
N LYS A 161 -21.26 6.47 8.96
CA LYS A 161 -21.32 5.01 8.75
C LYS A 161 -21.21 4.63 7.27
N ALA A 162 -21.98 5.30 6.42
CA ALA A 162 -21.95 5.05 4.97
C ALA A 162 -20.56 5.30 4.34
N PHE A 163 -19.78 6.25 4.87
CA PHE A 163 -18.40 6.45 4.41
C PHE A 163 -17.55 5.22 4.71
N LEU A 164 -17.57 4.76 5.98
CA LEU A 164 -16.83 3.56 6.37
C LEU A 164 -17.31 2.31 5.63
N ASP A 165 -18.59 2.20 5.31
CA ASP A 165 -19.14 1.07 4.57
C ASP A 165 -18.64 1.05 3.11
N VAL A 166 -18.58 2.20 2.45
CA VAL A 166 -17.97 2.35 1.12
C VAL A 166 -16.50 1.95 1.17
N ILE A 167 -15.72 2.53 2.09
CA ILE A 167 -14.30 2.25 2.24
C ILE A 167 -14.08 0.74 2.48
N ARG A 168 -14.79 0.11 3.43
CA ARG A 168 -14.66 -1.33 3.70
C ARG A 168 -15.06 -2.20 2.50
N ARG A 169 -16.08 -1.81 1.73
CA ARG A 169 -16.53 -2.58 0.57
C ARG A 169 -15.53 -2.54 -0.57
N TYR A 170 -14.90 -1.39 -0.81
CA TYR A 170 -14.10 -1.17 -2.01
C TYR A 170 -12.57 -1.13 -1.79
N HIS A 171 -12.09 -1.12 -0.54
CA HIS A 171 -10.65 -1.06 -0.26
C HIS A 171 -9.85 -2.15 -0.99
N GLY A 172 -10.38 -3.37 -1.11
CA GLY A 172 -9.70 -4.45 -1.81
C GLY A 172 -9.37 -4.11 -3.26
N TYR A 173 -10.28 -3.44 -3.98
CA TYR A 173 -10.06 -3.01 -5.36
C TYR A 173 -9.03 -1.87 -5.44
N LEU A 174 -9.15 -0.87 -4.55
CA LEU A 174 -8.21 0.24 -4.50
C LEU A 174 -6.79 -0.23 -4.15
N PHE A 175 -6.67 -1.12 -3.17
CA PHE A 175 -5.38 -1.60 -2.67
C PHE A 175 -4.73 -2.51 -3.70
N SER A 176 -5.48 -3.45 -4.27
CA SER A 176 -4.94 -4.27 -5.37
C SER A 176 -4.51 -3.44 -6.57
N TRP A 177 -5.27 -2.39 -6.94
CA TRP A 177 -4.84 -1.47 -7.99
C TRP A 177 -3.54 -0.76 -7.65
N ALA A 178 -3.45 -0.10 -6.49
CA ALA A 178 -2.25 0.63 -6.10
C ALA A 178 -1.02 -0.29 -6.05
N LEU A 179 -1.20 -1.51 -5.53
CA LEU A 179 -0.13 -2.48 -5.42
C LEU A 179 0.28 -3.06 -6.77
N ILE A 180 -0.66 -3.53 -7.57
CA ILE A 180 -0.35 -4.13 -8.88
C ILE A 180 0.20 -3.06 -9.82
N TYR A 181 -0.33 -1.85 -9.78
CA TYR A 181 0.19 -0.72 -10.55
C TYR A 181 1.65 -0.43 -10.20
N THR A 182 1.97 -0.27 -8.92
CA THR A 182 3.35 -0.03 -8.47
C THR A 182 4.25 -1.22 -8.79
N PHE A 183 3.74 -2.45 -8.63
CA PHE A 183 4.46 -3.67 -8.97
C PHE A 183 4.89 -3.72 -10.43
N TRP A 184 4.00 -3.36 -11.37
CA TRP A 184 4.31 -3.31 -12.81
C TRP A 184 5.00 -2.00 -13.25
N TYR A 185 4.90 -0.94 -12.45
CA TYR A 185 5.56 0.34 -12.75
C TYR A 185 7.09 0.18 -12.70
N HIS A 186 7.60 -0.50 -11.68
CA HIS A 186 9.04 -0.68 -11.48
C HIS A 186 9.55 -1.92 -12.23
N PRO A 187 10.59 -1.82 -13.07
CA PRO A 187 11.29 -3.00 -13.56
C PRO A 187 11.90 -3.79 -12.40
N MET A 188 12.02 -5.12 -12.56
CA MET A 188 12.61 -6.01 -11.55
C MET A 188 14.14 -5.89 -11.46
N GLU A 189 14.62 -4.74 -10.98
CA GLU A 189 16.04 -4.44 -10.73
C GLU A 189 16.58 -5.01 -9.41
N ASN A 190 17.91 -5.17 -9.30
CA ASN A 190 18.57 -5.67 -8.08
C ASN A 190 19.31 -4.62 -7.23
N THR A 191 19.07 -3.33 -7.46
CA THR A 191 19.48 -2.32 -6.46
C THR A 191 18.75 -2.58 -5.13
N PHE A 192 19.32 -2.11 -4.02
CA PHE A 192 18.83 -2.48 -2.70
C PHE A 192 17.41 -1.95 -2.43
N GLY A 193 17.10 -0.74 -2.87
CA GLY A 193 15.77 -0.12 -2.78
C GLY A 193 14.72 -0.84 -3.60
N HIS A 194 15.09 -1.40 -4.76
CA HIS A 194 14.19 -2.25 -5.54
C HIS A 194 13.94 -3.58 -4.84
N LEU A 195 14.97 -4.26 -4.35
CA LEU A 195 14.80 -5.56 -3.69
C LEU A 195 13.95 -5.45 -2.43
N ILE A 196 14.21 -4.46 -1.57
CA ILE A 196 13.37 -4.24 -0.38
C ILE A 196 11.96 -3.81 -0.77
N GLY A 197 11.82 -3.05 -1.86
CA GLY A 197 10.55 -2.66 -2.45
C GLY A 197 9.75 -3.88 -2.90
N PHE A 198 10.31 -4.74 -3.76
CA PHE A 198 9.66 -5.96 -4.22
C PHE A 198 9.32 -6.90 -3.07
N PHE A 199 10.24 -7.09 -2.11
CA PHE A 199 9.93 -7.85 -0.90
C PHE A 199 8.69 -7.28 -0.22
N TYR A 200 8.67 -5.98 0.06
CA TYR A 200 7.53 -5.33 0.71
C TYR A 200 6.25 -5.45 -0.12
N MET A 201 6.33 -5.28 -1.45
CA MET A 201 5.23 -5.46 -2.39
C MET A 201 4.64 -6.87 -2.34
N PHE A 202 5.47 -7.92 -2.28
CA PHE A 202 4.98 -9.30 -2.15
C PHE A 202 4.33 -9.56 -0.80
N VAL A 203 4.88 -9.00 0.29
CA VAL A 203 4.26 -9.09 1.62
C VAL A 203 2.90 -8.35 1.61
N LEU A 204 2.77 -7.18 0.96
CA LEU A 204 1.50 -6.48 0.81
C LEU A 204 0.50 -7.25 -0.07
N LEU A 205 0.92 -7.77 -1.23
CA LEU A 205 0.07 -8.58 -2.11
C LEU A 205 -0.43 -9.84 -1.41
N SER A 206 0.33 -10.40 -0.46
CA SER A 206 -0.13 -11.51 0.35
C SER A 206 -1.34 -11.16 1.23
N GLN A 207 -1.59 -9.88 1.53
CA GLN A 207 -2.83 -9.45 2.19
C GLN A 207 -4.06 -9.72 1.32
N SER A 208 -3.93 -9.69 -0.02
CA SER A 208 -4.98 -10.09 -0.95
C SER A 208 -5.22 -11.61 -0.91
N VAL A 209 -4.15 -12.42 -0.78
CA VAL A 209 -4.26 -13.88 -0.61
C VAL A 209 -5.06 -14.23 0.64
N LEU A 210 -4.97 -13.40 1.68
CA LEU A 210 -5.71 -13.57 2.92
C LEU A 210 -7.18 -13.08 2.85
N ILE A 211 -7.72 -12.73 1.69
CA ILE A 211 -9.11 -12.26 1.55
C ILE A 211 -10.09 -13.19 2.30
N PHE A 212 -10.92 -12.63 3.18
CA PHE A 212 -11.85 -13.35 4.08
C PHE A 212 -11.23 -14.46 4.96
N HIS A 213 -9.92 -14.46 5.15
CA HIS A 213 -9.22 -15.28 6.14
C HIS A 213 -9.00 -14.47 7.42
N ARG A 214 -9.10 -15.08 8.61
CA ARG A 214 -8.94 -14.36 9.89
C ARG A 214 -7.58 -13.68 10.04
N ALA A 215 -6.55 -14.21 9.37
CA ALA A 215 -5.22 -13.60 9.35
C ALA A 215 -5.19 -12.20 8.69
N HIS A 216 -6.10 -11.91 7.76
CA HIS A 216 -6.25 -10.57 7.15
C HIS A 216 -6.56 -9.48 8.17
N LEU A 217 -7.25 -9.85 9.26
CA LEU A 217 -7.64 -8.95 10.35
C LEU A 217 -6.63 -8.96 11.52
N ASN A 218 -5.52 -9.71 11.41
CA ASN A 218 -4.58 -9.83 12.50
C ASN A 218 -3.81 -8.51 12.67
N ARG A 219 -3.96 -7.88 13.84
CA ARG A 219 -3.38 -6.58 14.16
C ARG A 219 -1.85 -6.52 14.11
N TYR A 220 -1.17 -7.64 14.37
CA TYR A 220 0.30 -7.68 14.33
C TYR A 220 0.79 -7.83 12.90
N TRP A 221 0.07 -8.60 12.09
CA TRP A 221 0.31 -8.71 10.67
C TRP A 221 0.08 -7.38 9.95
N THR A 222 -1.06 -6.73 10.16
CA THR A 222 -1.34 -5.43 9.53
C THR A 222 -0.37 -4.36 10.01
N PHE A 223 0.03 -4.39 11.30
CA PHE A 223 1.08 -3.51 11.80
C PHE A 223 2.44 -3.78 11.14
N LEU A 224 2.82 -5.04 10.92
CA LEU A 224 4.04 -5.38 10.18
C LEU A 224 4.00 -4.77 8.77
N LEU A 225 2.88 -4.93 8.03
CA LEU A 225 2.72 -4.32 6.71
C LEU A 225 2.90 -2.80 6.78
N GLU A 226 2.28 -2.15 7.76
CA GLU A 226 2.37 -0.71 7.93
C GLU A 226 3.76 -0.20 8.35
N VAL A 227 4.56 -1.02 9.03
CA VAL A 227 5.93 -0.66 9.45
C VAL A 227 6.92 -0.86 8.32
N LEU A 228 6.72 -1.83 7.42
CA LEU A 228 7.66 -2.08 6.32
C LEU A 228 7.79 -0.89 5.36
N VAL A 229 6.78 -0.02 5.26
CA VAL A 229 6.88 1.23 4.49
C VAL A 229 7.95 2.19 5.03
N LEU A 230 8.17 2.21 6.35
CA LEU A 230 9.21 3.03 6.98
C LEU A 230 10.57 2.62 6.42
N PHE A 231 10.87 1.31 6.42
CA PHE A 231 12.15 0.80 5.95
C PHE A 231 12.31 1.01 4.46
N HIS A 232 11.31 0.62 3.67
CA HIS A 232 11.35 0.77 2.21
C HIS A 232 11.50 2.24 1.79
N GLY A 233 10.64 3.14 2.29
CA GLY A 233 10.67 4.56 1.93
C GLY A 233 11.97 5.26 2.35
N THR A 234 12.53 4.88 3.51
CA THR A 234 13.83 5.40 3.96
C THR A 234 14.95 4.96 3.03
N LEU A 235 15.02 3.67 2.68
CA LEU A 235 16.09 3.13 1.84
C LEU A 235 16.03 3.68 0.41
N VAL A 236 14.83 3.80 -0.18
CA VAL A 236 14.67 4.45 -1.48
C VAL A 236 15.14 5.91 -1.42
N ALA A 237 14.82 6.64 -0.34
CA ALA A 237 15.25 8.02 -0.19
C ALA A 237 16.78 8.17 0.03
N ILE A 238 17.42 7.17 0.63
CA ILE A 238 18.90 7.09 0.71
C ILE A 238 19.47 6.90 -0.70
N GLU A 239 18.96 5.93 -1.47
CA GLU A 239 19.44 5.67 -2.83
C GLU A 239 19.23 6.85 -3.78
N GLN A 240 18.15 7.62 -3.59
CA GLN A 240 17.92 8.83 -4.36
C GLN A 240 18.97 9.94 -4.11
N GLY A 241 19.75 9.87 -3.02
CA GLY A 241 20.85 10.80 -2.76
C GLY A 241 20.47 12.25 -2.48
N LYS A 242 19.17 12.58 -2.37
CA LYS A 242 18.67 13.96 -2.14
C LYS A 242 18.61 14.36 -0.67
N GLY A 243 19.13 13.53 0.23
CA GLY A 243 19.06 13.77 1.67
C GLY A 243 17.65 13.77 2.24
N LEU A 244 16.65 13.22 1.55
CA LEU A 244 15.24 13.20 2.01
C LEU A 244 14.93 12.07 2.98
N TRP A 245 15.88 11.15 3.21
CA TRP A 245 15.67 9.98 4.06
C TRP A 245 15.23 10.31 5.50
N PRO A 246 15.64 11.42 6.17
CA PRO A 246 15.16 11.70 7.52
C PRO A 246 13.66 12.04 7.53
N MET A 247 13.15 12.72 6.49
CA MET A 247 11.71 12.96 6.31
C MET A 247 10.93 11.64 6.28
N PHE A 248 11.43 10.63 5.57
CA PHE A 248 10.79 9.31 5.50
C PHE A 248 10.93 8.53 6.80
N LEU A 249 12.14 8.42 7.35
CA LEU A 249 12.38 7.69 8.59
C LEU A 249 11.58 8.28 9.75
N PHE A 250 11.79 9.56 10.06
CA PHE A 250 11.13 10.21 11.18
C PHE A 250 9.64 10.46 10.92
N GLY A 251 9.24 10.74 9.67
CA GLY A 251 7.84 10.94 9.33
C GLY A 251 6.98 9.68 9.47
N PHE A 252 7.45 8.53 8.95
CA PHE A 252 6.74 7.26 9.18
C PHE A 252 6.84 6.79 10.64
N THR A 253 7.97 7.03 11.32
CA THR A 253 8.06 6.77 12.77
C THR A 253 7.06 7.62 13.54
N ALA A 254 6.85 8.88 13.16
CA ALA A 254 5.83 9.74 13.76
C ALA A 254 4.43 9.12 13.60
N LEU A 255 4.07 8.56 12.44
CA LEU A 255 2.81 7.83 12.26
C LEU A 255 2.70 6.58 13.15
N ILE A 256 3.81 5.84 13.36
CA ILE A 256 3.84 4.72 14.31
C ILE A 256 3.47 5.21 15.71
N ILE A 257 4.13 6.27 16.17
CA ILE A 257 3.97 6.85 17.51
C ILE A 257 2.59 7.47 17.68
N LEU A 258 2.12 8.27 16.72
CA LEU A 258 0.87 9.01 16.83
C LEU A 258 -0.36 8.11 16.60
N THR A 259 -0.24 7.09 15.75
CA THR A 259 -1.41 6.33 15.27
C THR A 259 -1.27 4.83 15.45
N GLN A 260 -0.28 4.20 14.81
CA GLN A 260 -0.33 2.75 14.55
C GLN A 260 -0.16 1.93 15.83
N MET A 261 0.74 2.35 16.75
CA MET A 261 1.02 1.62 18.00
C MET A 261 -0.19 1.54 18.94
N HIS A 262 -1.15 2.47 18.82
CA HIS A 262 -2.33 2.53 19.69
C HIS A 262 -3.29 1.35 19.47
N GLY A 263 -3.15 0.61 18.37
CA GLY A 263 -3.92 -0.59 18.08
C GLY A 263 -3.32 -1.88 18.66
N LEU A 264 -2.11 -1.85 19.22
CA LEU A 264 -1.37 -3.07 19.58
C LEU A 264 -1.70 -3.62 20.97
N GLY A 265 -2.44 -2.85 21.80
CA GLY A 265 -2.70 -3.20 23.20
C GLY A 265 -1.49 -2.94 24.11
N LEU A 266 -0.56 -2.09 23.71
CA LEU A 266 0.57 -1.66 24.54
C LEU A 266 0.09 -0.89 25.78
N SER A 267 0.78 -1.10 26.90
CA SER A 267 0.54 -0.30 28.11
C SER A 267 0.83 1.18 27.86
N THR A 268 0.17 2.07 28.60
CA THR A 268 0.42 3.51 28.51
C THR A 268 1.88 3.87 28.81
N ARG A 269 2.55 3.10 29.67
CA ARG A 269 3.98 3.28 29.98
C ARG A 269 4.85 3.03 28.74
N LEU A 270 4.66 1.91 28.05
CA LEU A 270 5.42 1.60 26.84
C LEU A 270 5.18 2.61 25.72
N ARG A 271 3.93 3.04 25.52
CA ARG A 271 3.61 4.08 24.53
C ARG A 271 4.32 5.41 24.83
N ARG A 272 4.33 5.82 26.10
CA ARG A 272 5.06 7.03 26.53
C ARG A 272 6.56 6.89 26.38
N LEU A 273 7.11 5.71 26.69
CA LEU A 273 8.53 5.42 26.51
C LEU A 273 8.92 5.52 25.03
N PHE A 274 8.17 4.91 24.12
CA PHE A 274 8.43 5.02 22.68
C PHE A 274 8.29 6.46 22.17
N ALA A 275 7.29 7.20 22.65
CA ALA A 275 7.13 8.61 22.29
C ALA A 275 8.30 9.47 22.79
N LEU A 276 8.75 9.25 24.04
CA LEU A 276 9.90 9.95 24.61
C LEU A 276 11.19 9.62 23.85
N ALA A 277 11.44 8.32 23.60
CA ALA A 277 12.59 7.87 22.83
C ALA A 277 12.60 8.48 21.42
N PHE A 278 11.45 8.48 20.74
CA PHE A 278 11.31 9.11 19.43
C PHE A 278 11.66 10.60 19.45
N VAL A 279 11.15 11.36 20.42
CA VAL A 279 11.46 12.79 20.56
C VAL A 279 12.95 13.01 20.83
N LEU A 280 13.54 12.27 21.77
CA LEU A 280 14.96 12.41 22.11
C LEU A 280 15.87 12.06 20.93
N ILE A 281 15.59 10.97 20.21
CA ILE A 281 16.36 10.56 19.03
C ILE A 281 16.24 11.59 17.91
N THR A 282 15.02 12.07 17.64
CA THR A 282 14.77 13.05 16.58
C THR A 282 15.46 14.38 16.88
N VAL A 283 15.27 14.92 18.09
CA VAL A 283 15.91 16.17 18.51
C VAL A 283 17.44 16.02 18.54
N GLY A 284 17.94 14.91 19.10
CA GLY A 284 19.37 14.60 19.12
C GLY A 284 19.98 14.53 17.72
N PHE A 285 19.29 13.92 16.76
CA PHE A 285 19.72 13.88 15.37
C PHE A 285 19.84 15.29 14.75
N TYR A 286 18.79 16.11 14.85
CA TYR A 286 18.81 17.47 14.26
C TYR A 286 19.78 18.42 14.96
N LEU A 287 20.02 18.23 16.26
CA LEU A 287 21.11 18.91 16.98
C LEU A 287 22.49 18.47 16.46
N ALA A 288 22.71 17.16 16.29
CA ALA A 288 24.00 16.62 15.86
C ALA A 288 24.38 17.06 14.44
N ILE A 289 23.40 17.22 13.54
CA ILE A 289 23.65 17.75 12.19
C ILE A 289 23.63 19.29 12.12
N GLY A 290 23.37 19.98 13.25
CA GLY A 290 23.37 21.44 13.33
C GLY A 290 22.21 22.14 12.61
N ASP A 291 21.12 21.43 12.32
CA ASP A 291 20.00 21.94 11.52
C ASP A 291 18.65 21.68 12.19
N LEU A 292 18.42 22.35 13.33
CA LEU A 292 17.15 22.26 14.06
C LEU A 292 15.95 22.75 13.25
N ALA A 293 16.14 23.72 12.35
CA ALA A 293 15.06 24.28 11.53
C ALA A 293 14.43 23.22 10.62
N ARG A 294 15.25 22.28 10.13
CA ARG A 294 14.83 21.18 9.26
C ARG A 294 14.00 20.10 9.96
N MET A 295 13.89 20.12 11.29
CA MET A 295 13.03 19.21 12.05
C MET A 295 11.55 19.28 11.64
N ASN A 296 11.12 20.35 10.96
CA ASN A 296 9.77 20.43 10.38
C ASN A 296 9.46 19.30 9.37
N GLU A 297 10.47 18.68 8.76
CA GLU A 297 10.26 17.60 7.78
C GLU A 297 9.65 16.33 8.40
N VAL A 298 9.83 16.13 9.71
CA VAL A 298 9.22 15.04 10.50
C VAL A 298 7.69 15.07 10.41
N LEU A 299 7.10 16.26 10.28
CA LEU A 299 5.65 16.44 10.24
C LEU A 299 5.05 16.28 8.84
N ARG A 300 5.87 16.29 7.77
CA ARG A 300 5.36 16.32 6.39
C ARG A 300 4.49 15.11 6.07
N ILE A 301 4.95 13.91 6.38
CA ILE A 301 4.19 12.67 6.12
C ILE A 301 2.90 12.63 6.96
N PRO A 302 2.92 12.80 8.30
CA PRO A 302 1.69 12.89 9.09
C PRO A 302 0.71 13.95 8.61
N VAL A 303 1.18 15.17 8.29
CA VAL A 303 0.33 16.26 7.83
C VAL A 303 -0.34 15.91 6.50
N VAL A 304 0.40 15.36 5.54
CA VAL A 304 -0.16 14.93 4.25
C VAL A 304 -1.17 13.81 4.44
N GLU A 305 -0.83 12.75 5.18
CA GLU A 305 -1.74 11.62 5.35
C GLU A 305 -3.02 12.00 6.11
N TYR A 306 -2.91 12.70 7.25
CA TYR A 306 -4.09 13.16 7.99
C TYR A 306 -4.90 14.18 7.19
N GLY A 307 -4.24 15.11 6.50
CA GLY A 307 -4.90 16.07 5.62
C GLY A 307 -5.74 15.37 4.56
N LEU A 308 -5.19 14.33 3.91
CA LEU A 308 -5.91 13.53 2.92
C LEU A 308 -7.06 12.72 3.55
N VAL A 309 -6.90 12.17 4.76
CA VAL A 309 -8.01 11.51 5.49
C VAL A 309 -9.21 12.46 5.62
N PHE A 310 -8.98 13.70 6.06
CA PHE A 310 -10.05 14.67 6.23
C PHE A 310 -10.57 15.20 4.89
N LEU A 311 -9.71 15.39 3.89
CA LEU A 311 -10.12 15.76 2.54
C LEU A 311 -11.12 14.75 1.97
N PHE A 312 -10.79 13.45 1.99
CA PHE A 312 -11.70 12.40 1.51
C PHE A 312 -13.00 12.35 2.30
N TYR A 313 -12.95 12.60 3.61
CA TYR A 313 -14.15 12.64 4.42
C TYR A 313 -15.05 13.84 4.09
N VAL A 314 -14.48 15.03 3.91
CA VAL A 314 -15.23 16.25 3.51
C VAL A 314 -15.82 16.09 2.12
N LEU A 315 -15.05 15.56 1.16
CA LEU A 315 -15.55 15.25 -0.19
C LEU A 315 -16.73 14.28 -0.14
N PHE A 316 -16.64 13.23 0.68
CA PHE A 316 -17.76 12.32 0.88
C PHE A 316 -18.99 13.03 1.44
N LEU A 317 -18.84 13.89 2.45
CA LEU A 317 -19.97 14.62 3.04
C LEU A 317 -20.64 15.56 2.03
N GLY A 318 -19.85 16.24 1.20
CA GLY A 318 -20.35 17.10 0.13
C GLY A 318 -21.16 16.31 -0.90
N LEU A 319 -20.60 15.21 -1.43
CA LEU A 319 -21.27 14.35 -2.40
C LEU A 319 -22.53 13.69 -1.83
N TYR A 320 -22.44 13.16 -0.61
CA TYR A 320 -23.55 12.49 0.07
C TYR A 320 -24.69 13.46 0.41
N GLY A 321 -24.35 14.67 0.87
CA GLY A 321 -25.30 15.74 1.16
C GLY A 321 -26.00 16.25 -0.11
N GLY A 322 -25.24 16.47 -1.18
CA GLY A 322 -25.78 16.86 -2.48
C GLY A 322 -26.72 15.79 -3.04
N TRP A 323 -26.32 14.52 -3.03
CA TRP A 323 -27.15 13.40 -3.45
C TRP A 323 -28.48 13.32 -2.67
N LYS A 324 -28.44 13.43 -1.34
CA LYS A 324 -29.66 13.43 -0.52
C LYS A 324 -30.57 14.62 -0.82
N SER A 325 -29.99 15.79 -1.10
CA SER A 325 -30.77 16.99 -1.44
C SER A 325 -31.48 16.82 -2.78
N LEU A 326 -30.80 16.25 -3.78
CA LEU A 326 -31.40 15.90 -5.07
C LEU A 326 -32.52 14.86 -4.91
N GLN A 327 -32.34 13.83 -4.08
CA GLN A 327 -33.39 12.85 -3.80
C GLN A 327 -34.64 13.49 -3.19
N ARG A 328 -34.47 14.43 -2.25
CA ARG A 328 -35.58 15.16 -1.64
C ARG A 328 -36.33 16.02 -2.65
N LEU A 329 -35.60 16.75 -3.50
CA LEU A 329 -36.18 17.57 -4.58
C LEU A 329 -36.95 16.71 -5.57
N ALA A 330 -36.38 15.60 -6.01
CA ALA A 330 -37.04 14.66 -6.91
C ALA A 330 -38.35 14.12 -6.30
N SER A 331 -38.34 13.75 -5.01
CA SER A 331 -39.54 13.28 -4.31
C SER A 331 -40.61 14.36 -4.08
N SER A 332 -40.24 15.65 -4.13
CA SER A 332 -41.21 16.76 -4.05
C SER A 332 -41.85 17.12 -5.39
N ILE A 333 -41.23 16.73 -6.51
CA ILE A 333 -41.70 17.04 -7.87
C ILE A 333 -42.62 15.94 -8.43
N THR A 334 -42.59 14.73 -7.86
CA THR A 334 -43.56 13.66 -8.14
C THR A 334 -44.60 13.57 -7.02
N PRO A 335 -45.77 14.22 -7.14
CA PRO A 335 -46.88 13.96 -6.24
C PRO A 335 -47.25 12.48 -6.36
N SER A 336 -47.48 11.81 -5.24
CA SER A 336 -47.99 10.45 -5.21
C SER A 336 -49.34 10.39 -5.93
N THR A 337 -49.36 9.98 -7.20
CA THR A 337 -50.56 9.48 -7.86
C THR A 337 -50.87 8.12 -7.27
N ASN A 338 -51.46 8.08 -6.08
CA ASN A 338 -52.26 6.96 -5.55
C ASN A 338 -52.70 7.25 -4.11
N ARG A 339 -53.84 7.95 -4.01
CA ARG A 339 -54.86 7.70 -2.99
C ARG A 339 -56.23 7.91 -3.66
N ALA A 340 -56.79 6.82 -4.16
CA ALA A 340 -58.22 6.62 -4.37
C ALA A 340 -58.56 5.24 -3.82
#